data_AF-A0A9P0MB71-F1
#
_entry.id   AF-A0A9P0MB71-F1
#
_cell.length_a   1.000
_cell.length_b   1.000
_cell.length_c   1.000
_cell.angle_alpha   90.00
_cell.angle_beta   90.00
_cell.angle_gamma   90.00
#
_symmetry.space_group_name_H-M   'P 1'
#
loop_
_entity.id
_entity.type
_entity.pdbx_description
1 polymer ?
#
loop_
_entity_poly.entity_id
_entity_poly.type
_entity_poly.pdbx_seq_one_letter_code
_entity_poly.pdbx_strand_id
1 'polypeptide(L)'
;MYMLFQQSWFQPIPDDVTEPQIVSWENLVLFTVSCYQYIILASVYSKGMPYRERLRTNYLFVLSAVSLTVFVTWLLIYPCKKMAELMELIATTPDEEEKFMFRVHLLIFPTLHLLIAVSIEAFISDQQWLKRCIQCLKRKSKPKNKYKRLLQQRNTFPWLNTIST
;
A
#
# COMPACT_ATOMS: atom_id res chain seq x y z
N MET A 1 10.31 14.36 -9.38
CA MET A 1 11.04 15.41 -10.12
C MET A 1 10.24 16.04 -11.24
N TYR A 2 9.96 15.40 -12.40
CA TYR A 2 9.33 16.09 -13.56
C TYR A 2 8.15 17.04 -13.24
N MET A 3 7.19 16.62 -12.40
CA MET A 3 6.05 17.47 -11.99
C MET A 3 6.45 18.78 -11.28
N LEU A 4 7.60 18.81 -10.59
CA LEU A 4 8.16 19.99 -9.93
C LEU A 4 8.72 20.99 -10.96
N PHE A 5 9.46 20.49 -11.96
CA PHE A 5 9.98 21.30 -13.06
C PHE A 5 8.89 21.88 -13.99
N GLN A 6 7.65 21.41 -13.87
CA GLN A 6 6.48 22.00 -14.56
C GLN A 6 5.75 23.07 -13.74
N GLN A 7 6.18 23.37 -12.50
CA GLN A 7 5.54 24.40 -11.69
C GLN A 7 6.02 25.81 -12.09
N SER A 8 5.07 26.72 -12.34
CA SER A 8 5.29 28.14 -12.65
C SER A 8 6.19 28.86 -11.63
N TRP A 9 6.06 28.49 -10.36
CA TRP A 9 6.76 29.08 -9.22
C TRP A 9 8.11 28.42 -8.89
N PHE A 10 8.46 27.31 -9.55
CA PHE A 10 9.71 26.60 -9.24
C PHE A 10 10.91 27.26 -9.92
N GLN A 11 11.93 27.57 -9.12
CA GLN A 11 13.24 27.99 -9.60
C GLN A 11 14.29 26.97 -9.09
N PRO A 12 15.22 26.51 -9.94
CA PRO A 12 16.35 25.69 -9.49
C PRO A 12 17.31 26.53 -8.64
N ILE A 13 18.13 25.85 -7.83
CA ILE A 13 19.20 26.51 -7.06
C ILE A 13 20.26 27.06 -8.05
N PRO A 14 20.75 28.31 -7.91
CA PRO A 14 21.85 28.82 -8.73
C PRO A 14 23.17 28.07 -8.48
N ASP A 15 24.01 27.93 -9.51
CA ASP A 15 25.34 27.29 -9.38
C ASP A 15 26.36 28.13 -8.58
N ASP A 16 26.09 29.42 -8.34
CA ASP A 16 27.00 30.41 -7.73
C ASP A 16 26.81 30.58 -6.19
N VAL A 17 26.06 29.67 -5.55
CA VAL A 17 25.81 29.76 -4.09
C VAL A 17 26.97 29.16 -3.30
N THR A 18 27.68 30.00 -2.54
CA THR A 18 28.89 29.62 -1.77
C THR A 18 28.61 28.67 -0.60
N GLU A 19 27.37 28.59 -0.11
CA GLU A 19 26.95 27.68 0.95
C GLU A 19 25.94 26.65 0.42
N PRO A 20 26.02 25.36 0.84
CA PRO A 20 25.11 24.34 0.36
C PRO A 20 23.68 24.56 0.88
N GLN A 21 22.77 24.98 0.00
CA GLN A 21 21.36 25.19 0.36
C GLN A 21 20.61 23.84 0.52
N ILE A 22 20.76 23.21 1.68
CA ILE A 22 20.22 21.88 1.98
C ILE A 22 18.68 21.86 2.02
N VAL A 23 18.06 22.99 2.42
CA VAL A 23 16.60 23.21 2.39
C VAL A 23 16.15 23.58 0.97
N SER A 24 15.68 22.59 0.21
CA SER A 24 15.23 22.78 -1.18
C SER A 24 13.94 22.02 -1.52
N TRP A 25 13.24 22.48 -2.56
CA TRP A 25 12.04 21.82 -3.07
C TRP A 25 12.34 20.44 -3.67
N GLU A 26 13.54 20.27 -4.24
CA GLU A 26 13.98 18.99 -4.78
C GLU A 26 14.23 17.97 -3.67
N ASN A 27 14.90 18.39 -2.58
CA ASN A 27 15.14 17.55 -1.41
C ASN A 27 13.81 17.12 -0.75
N LEU A 28 12.87 18.07 -0.58
CA LEU A 28 11.50 17.80 -0.12
C LEU A 28 10.77 16.77 -1.01
N VAL A 29 10.83 16.92 -2.33
CA VAL A 29 10.18 16.00 -3.27
C VAL A 29 10.84 14.62 -3.26
N LEU A 30 12.18 14.54 -3.20
CA LEU A 30 12.93 13.29 -3.12
C LEU A 30 12.61 12.54 -1.82
N PHE A 31 12.75 13.19 -0.67
CA PHE A 31 12.40 12.63 0.65
C PHE A 31 10.97 12.08 0.67
N THR A 32 10.01 12.87 0.18
CA THR A 32 8.59 12.48 0.14
C THR A 32 8.39 11.21 -0.69
N VAL A 33 8.95 11.16 -1.90
CA VAL A 33 8.84 10.01 -2.80
C VAL A 33 9.51 8.77 -2.20
N SER A 34 10.69 8.92 -1.58
CA SER A 34 11.39 7.82 -0.91
C SER A 34 10.59 7.25 0.27
N CYS A 35 9.91 8.09 1.07
CA CYS A 35 9.04 7.61 2.14
C CYS A 35 7.93 6.68 1.61
N TYR A 36 7.19 7.10 0.57
CA TYR A 36 6.16 6.25 -0.02
C TYR A 36 6.75 5.00 -0.71
N GLN A 37 7.93 5.10 -1.33
CA GLN A 37 8.65 3.94 -1.86
C GLN A 37 8.95 2.91 -0.76
N TYR A 38 9.44 3.33 0.42
CA TYR A 38 9.68 2.42 1.55
C TYR A 38 8.40 1.77 2.08
N ILE A 39 7.29 2.51 2.18
CA ILE A 39 5.99 1.94 2.63
C ILE A 39 5.47 0.92 1.60
N ILE A 40 5.58 1.21 0.29
CA ILE A 40 5.22 0.27 -0.78
C ILE A 40 6.14 -0.96 -0.74
N LEU A 41 7.44 -0.78 -0.57
CA LEU A 41 8.43 -1.86 -0.50
C LEU A 41 8.19 -2.78 0.71
N ALA A 42 7.90 -2.22 1.88
CA ALA A 42 7.48 -2.98 3.06
C ALA A 42 6.16 -3.74 2.84
N SER A 43 5.21 -3.14 2.13
CA SER A 43 3.94 -3.77 1.74
C SER A 43 4.13 -4.93 0.75
N VAL A 44 5.12 -4.82 -0.14
CA VAL A 44 5.51 -5.89 -1.08
C VAL A 44 6.26 -7.02 -0.36
N TYR A 45 7.31 -6.72 0.40
CA TYR A 45 8.08 -7.76 1.11
C TYR A 45 7.28 -8.51 2.17
N SER A 46 6.25 -7.88 2.75
CA SER A 46 5.33 -8.57 3.67
C SER A 46 4.51 -9.68 2.98
N LYS A 47 4.42 -9.69 1.64
CA LYS A 47 3.94 -10.83 0.82
C LYS A 47 5.01 -11.91 0.70
N GLY A 48 5.39 -12.46 1.86
CA GLY A 48 6.40 -13.50 2.01
C GLY A 48 6.08 -14.81 1.29
N MET A 49 7.13 -15.62 1.14
CA MET A 49 7.19 -16.87 0.37
C MET A 49 6.12 -17.93 0.74
N PRO A 50 5.85 -18.94 -0.12
CA PRO A 50 4.53 -19.55 -0.30
C PRO A 50 4.06 -20.54 0.80
N TYR A 51 4.67 -20.50 1.99
CA TYR A 51 4.34 -21.37 3.14
C TYR A 51 3.90 -20.60 4.39
N ARG A 52 3.59 -19.30 4.27
CA ARG A 52 2.91 -18.51 5.33
C ARG A 52 1.50 -18.12 4.91
N GLU A 53 0.64 -17.83 5.89
CA GLU A 53 -0.71 -17.32 5.62
C GLU A 53 -0.69 -15.94 4.94
N ARG A 54 -1.83 -15.57 4.33
CA ARG A 54 -2.01 -14.29 3.64
C ARG A 54 -2.05 -13.14 4.65
N LEU A 55 -1.61 -11.95 4.22
CA LEU A 55 -1.51 -10.75 5.07
C LEU A 55 -2.79 -10.41 5.85
N ARG A 56 -4.01 -10.65 5.31
CA ARG A 56 -5.29 -10.35 5.99
C ARG A 56 -5.59 -11.25 7.21
N THR A 57 -4.78 -12.25 7.56
CA THR A 57 -4.82 -12.81 8.93
C THR A 57 -4.22 -11.80 9.93
N ASN A 58 -3.16 -11.10 9.52
CA ASN A 58 -2.51 -10.06 10.30
C ASN A 58 -3.09 -8.66 9.98
N TYR A 59 -4.31 -8.41 10.46
CA TYR A 59 -4.96 -7.09 10.36
C TYR A 59 -4.09 -5.95 10.91
N LEU A 60 -3.21 -6.22 11.90
CA LEU A 60 -2.28 -5.24 12.46
C LEU A 60 -1.26 -4.76 11.43
N PHE A 61 -0.83 -5.61 10.49
CA PHE A 61 0.05 -5.17 9.41
C PHE A 61 -0.65 -4.15 8.50
N VAL A 62 -1.87 -4.46 8.05
CA VAL A 62 -2.66 -3.55 7.19
C VAL A 62 -2.94 -2.23 7.91
N LEU A 63 -3.31 -2.30 9.19
CA LEU A 63 -3.48 -1.12 10.04
C LEU A 63 -2.18 -0.31 10.21
N SER A 64 -1.03 -0.97 10.38
CA SER A 64 0.27 -0.29 10.47
C SER A 64 0.67 0.39 9.17
N ALA A 65 0.40 -0.21 8.01
CA ALA A 65 0.70 0.39 6.71
C ALA A 65 -0.19 1.62 6.45
N VAL A 66 -1.49 1.53 6.75
CA VAL A 66 -2.43 2.66 6.62
C VAL A 66 -2.08 3.78 7.62
N SER A 67 -1.84 3.45 8.90
CA SER A 67 -1.50 4.46 9.92
C SER A 67 -0.15 5.13 9.66
N LEU A 68 0.87 4.39 9.21
CA LEU A 68 2.14 4.97 8.78
C LEU A 68 1.98 5.88 7.55
N THR A 69 1.15 5.49 6.58
CA THR A 69 0.84 6.34 5.42
C THR A 69 0.18 7.64 5.88
N VAL A 70 -0.90 7.57 6.66
CA VAL A 70 -1.61 8.75 7.19
C VAL A 70 -0.69 9.63 8.06
N PHE A 71 0.18 9.03 8.87
CA PHE A 71 1.15 9.75 9.70
C PHE A 71 2.18 10.51 8.84
N VAL A 72 2.73 9.89 7.79
CA VAL A 72 3.64 10.56 6.84
C VAL A 72 2.91 11.66 6.08
N THR A 73 1.69 11.41 5.57
CA THR A 73 0.87 12.44 4.92
C THR A 73 0.62 13.63 5.85
N TRP A 74 0.24 13.39 7.10
CA TRP A 74 0.00 14.43 8.10
C TRP A 74 1.27 15.23 8.43
N LEU A 75 2.39 14.54 8.69
CA LEU A 75 3.67 15.16 9.03
C LEU A 75 4.19 16.06 7.90
N LEU A 76 3.92 15.74 6.63
CA LEU A 76 4.33 16.55 5.48
C LEU A 76 3.35 17.69 5.14
N ILE A 77 2.07 17.59 5.53
CA ILE A 77 1.10 18.71 5.43
C ILE A 77 1.35 19.73 6.55
N TYR A 78 1.56 19.27 7.78
CA TYR A 78 1.84 20.11 8.94
C TYR A 78 3.18 19.72 9.58
N PRO A 79 4.32 20.11 8.97
CA PRO A 79 5.63 19.81 9.51
C PRO A 79 5.86 20.60 10.80
N CYS A 80 5.68 19.93 11.94
CA CYS A 80 6.01 20.46 13.26
C CYS A 80 7.45 20.99 13.25
N LYS A 81 7.72 22.15 13.88
CA LYS A 81 8.98 22.91 13.72
C LYS A 81 10.24 22.04 13.84
N LYS A 82 10.29 21.11 14.81
CA LYS A 82 11.42 20.19 15.00
C LYS A 82 11.55 19.07 13.96
N MET A 83 10.46 18.69 13.29
CA MET A 83 10.49 17.78 12.13
C MET A 83 10.86 18.53 10.85
N ALA A 84 10.38 19.76 10.67
CA ALA A 84 10.80 20.64 9.56
C ALA A 84 12.31 20.88 9.59
N GLU A 85 12.87 21.14 10.77
CA GLU A 85 14.30 21.32 11.05
C GLU A 85 15.10 20.02 10.85
N LEU A 86 14.63 18.88 11.37
CA LEU A 86 15.30 17.57 11.24
C LEU A 86 15.34 17.02 9.80
N MET A 87 14.33 17.36 8.99
CA MET A 87 14.14 16.81 7.64
C MET A 87 14.35 17.86 6.54
N GLU A 88 14.79 19.07 6.92
CA GLU A 88 15.11 20.18 6.01
C GLU A 88 13.96 20.57 5.06
N LEU A 89 12.71 20.37 5.51
CA LEU A 89 11.54 20.77 4.74
C LEU A 89 11.38 22.29 4.74
N ILE A 90 11.22 22.85 3.54
CA ILE A 90 10.68 24.20 3.35
C ILE A 90 9.35 24.31 4.11
N ALA A 91 9.25 25.24 5.05
CA ALA A 91 8.00 25.61 5.69
C ALA A 91 7.25 26.62 4.80
N THR A 92 6.41 26.13 3.90
CA THR A 92 5.49 26.99 3.13
C THR A 92 4.43 27.55 4.08
N THR A 93 4.23 28.86 4.09
CA THR A 93 3.12 29.49 4.81
C THR A 93 1.80 29.27 4.07
N PRO A 94 0.63 29.33 4.76
CA PRO A 94 -0.67 29.08 4.12
C PRO A 94 -1.01 30.04 2.96
N ASP A 95 -0.33 31.19 2.89
CA ASP A 95 -0.57 32.25 1.92
C ASP A 95 -0.10 31.89 0.49
N GLU A 96 0.71 30.84 0.33
CA GLU A 96 1.24 30.38 -0.97
C GLU A 96 0.41 29.21 -1.55
N GLU A 97 -0.86 29.47 -1.89
CA GLU A 97 -1.83 28.44 -2.29
C GLU A 97 -1.31 27.46 -3.36
N GLU A 98 -0.67 27.94 -4.44
CA GLU A 98 -0.12 27.08 -5.50
C GLU A 98 0.87 26.04 -4.97
N LYS A 99 1.75 26.46 -4.04
CA LYS A 99 2.80 25.61 -3.48
C LYS A 99 2.24 24.63 -2.45
N PHE A 100 1.19 25.03 -1.72
CA PHE A 100 0.44 24.13 -0.85
C PHE A 100 -0.33 23.07 -1.67
N MET A 101 -1.04 23.48 -2.72
CA MET A 101 -1.78 22.58 -3.61
C MET A 101 -0.87 21.56 -4.31
N PHE A 102 0.35 21.95 -4.70
CA PHE A 102 1.35 21.03 -5.23
C PHE A 102 1.77 19.96 -4.20
N ARG A 103 2.05 20.35 -2.96
CA ARG A 103 2.35 19.39 -1.86
C ARG A 103 1.19 18.42 -1.66
N VAL A 104 -0.04 18.93 -1.59
CA VAL A 104 -1.25 18.10 -1.39
C VAL A 104 -1.40 17.08 -2.53
N HIS A 105 -1.23 17.46 -3.79
CA HIS A 105 -1.27 16.52 -4.92
C HIS A 105 -0.16 15.45 -4.84
N LEU A 106 1.07 15.86 -4.52
CA LEU A 106 2.23 14.97 -4.42
C LEU A 106 2.10 13.94 -3.28
N LEU A 107 1.37 14.29 -2.21
CA LEU A 107 1.03 13.38 -1.11
C LEU A 107 -0.20 12.51 -1.41
N ILE A 108 -1.25 13.08 -2.02
CA ILE A 108 -2.50 12.36 -2.33
C ILE A 108 -2.26 11.22 -3.31
N PHE A 109 -1.48 11.43 -4.38
CA PHE A 109 -1.29 10.41 -5.42
C PHE A 109 -0.78 9.06 -4.88
N PRO A 110 0.35 8.97 -4.16
CA PRO A 110 0.82 7.70 -3.59
C PRO A 110 -0.06 7.19 -2.43
N THR A 111 -0.65 8.10 -1.63
CA THR A 111 -1.55 7.73 -0.53
C THR A 111 -2.81 7.03 -1.05
N LEU A 112 -3.42 7.59 -2.10
CA LEU A 112 -4.60 7.03 -2.77
C LEU A 112 -4.25 5.71 -3.47
N HIS A 113 -3.09 5.63 -4.13
CA HIS A 113 -2.61 4.38 -4.75
C HIS A 113 -2.45 3.26 -3.71
N LEU A 114 -1.88 3.56 -2.54
CA LEU A 114 -1.75 2.59 -1.43
C LEU A 114 -3.12 2.22 -0.85
N LEU A 115 -4.01 3.19 -0.63
CA LEU A 115 -5.36 2.95 -0.11
C LEU A 115 -6.19 2.08 -1.08
N ILE A 116 -6.05 2.29 -2.39
CA ILE A 116 -6.65 1.45 -3.42
C ILE A 116 -6.06 0.04 -3.38
N ALA A 117 -4.74 -0.12 -3.30
CA ALA A 117 -4.09 -1.43 -3.19
C ALA A 117 -4.53 -2.22 -1.94
N VAL A 118 -4.63 -1.54 -0.79
CA VAL A 118 -5.15 -2.12 0.47
C VAL A 118 -6.63 -2.49 0.34
N SER A 119 -7.45 -1.62 -0.27
CA SER A 119 -8.88 -1.87 -0.50
C SER A 119 -9.09 -3.07 -1.42
N ILE A 120 -8.32 -3.17 -2.51
CA ILE A 120 -8.34 -4.30 -3.43
C ILE A 120 -7.95 -5.60 -2.70
N GLU A 121 -6.92 -5.62 -1.86
CA GLU A 121 -6.56 -6.79 -1.06
C GLU A 121 -7.69 -7.17 -0.07
N ALA A 122 -8.36 -6.19 0.54
CA ALA A 122 -9.48 -6.40 1.44
C ALA A 122 -10.71 -7.01 0.72
N PHE A 123 -11.10 -6.46 -0.44
CA PHE A 123 -12.19 -7.00 -1.27
C PHE A 123 -11.83 -8.36 -1.88
N ILE A 124 -10.58 -8.56 -2.32
CA ILE A 124 -10.10 -9.83 -2.89
C ILE A 124 -10.10 -10.91 -1.82
N SER A 125 -9.51 -10.70 -0.64
CA SER A 125 -9.45 -11.76 0.39
C SER A 125 -10.83 -12.19 0.87
N ASP A 126 -11.84 -11.34 0.67
CA ASP A 126 -13.26 -11.67 0.80
C ASP A 126 -13.81 -12.60 -0.30
N GLN A 127 -12.95 -13.40 -0.95
CA GLN A 127 -13.36 -14.46 -1.89
C GLN A 127 -14.36 -15.46 -1.31
N GLN A 128 -14.76 -15.40 -0.03
CA GLN A 128 -15.86 -16.19 0.49
C GLN A 128 -17.21 -15.71 -0.09
N TRP A 129 -17.51 -14.41 -0.12
CA TRP A 129 -18.71 -13.91 -0.81
C TRP A 129 -18.58 -14.10 -2.32
N LEU A 130 -17.42 -13.75 -2.90
CA LEU A 130 -17.21 -13.88 -4.35
C LEU A 130 -17.32 -15.34 -4.82
N LYS A 131 -16.81 -16.32 -4.05
CA LYS A 131 -17.00 -17.75 -4.34
C LYS A 131 -18.43 -18.21 -4.09
N ARG A 132 -19.15 -17.70 -3.08
CA ARG A 132 -20.59 -17.98 -2.93
C ARG A 132 -21.37 -17.49 -4.14
N CYS A 133 -21.22 -16.22 -4.56
CA CYS A 133 -21.85 -15.69 -5.76
C CYS A 133 -21.46 -16.49 -7.03
N ILE A 134 -20.18 -16.80 -7.22
CA ILE A 134 -19.71 -17.62 -8.35
C ILE A 134 -20.18 -19.08 -8.26
N GLN A 135 -20.46 -19.64 -7.08
CA GLN A 135 -21.05 -20.98 -6.91
C GLN A 135 -22.58 -20.99 -7.11
N CYS A 136 -23.27 -19.90 -6.77
CA CYS A 136 -24.68 -19.69 -7.11
C CYS A 136 -24.85 -19.57 -8.64
N LEU A 137 -24.04 -18.73 -9.30
CA LEU A 137 -24.01 -18.59 -10.77
C LEU A 137 -23.53 -19.88 -11.46
N LYS A 138 -22.38 -20.42 -11.05
CA LYS A 138 -21.85 -21.70 -11.56
C LYS A 138 -22.22 -22.82 -10.58
N ARG A 139 -23.48 -23.25 -10.66
CA ARG A 139 -24.17 -24.35 -9.91
C ARG A 139 -23.41 -25.71 -9.95
N LYS A 140 -22.20 -25.76 -9.40
CA LYS A 140 -21.28 -26.92 -9.50
C LYS A 140 -21.49 -27.92 -8.36
N SER A 141 -22.36 -28.88 -8.63
CA SER A 141 -22.78 -29.95 -7.71
C SER A 141 -21.65 -30.82 -7.11
N LYS A 142 -20.46 -30.95 -7.72
CA LYS A 142 -19.42 -31.91 -7.28
C LYS A 142 -18.00 -31.32 -7.28
N PRO A 143 -17.14 -31.65 -6.28
CA PRO A 143 -15.76 -31.17 -6.22
C PRO A 143 -14.89 -31.71 -7.37
N LYS A 144 -13.86 -30.95 -7.78
CA LYS A 144 -12.95 -31.34 -8.89
C LYS A 144 -11.75 -32.19 -8.43
N ASN A 145 -11.31 -32.08 -7.17
CA ASN A 145 -10.16 -32.83 -6.65
C ASN A 145 -10.48 -34.33 -6.48
N LYS A 146 -9.63 -35.21 -7.03
CA LYS A 146 -9.76 -36.68 -6.90
C LYS A 146 -9.89 -37.12 -5.44
N TYR A 147 -9.00 -36.66 -4.54
CA TYR A 147 -9.01 -37.09 -3.14
C TYR A 147 -10.33 -36.81 -2.41
N LYS A 148 -10.99 -35.68 -2.68
CA LYS A 148 -12.31 -35.39 -2.06
C LYS A 148 -13.41 -36.33 -2.57
N ARG A 149 -13.32 -36.81 -3.81
CA ARG A 149 -14.25 -37.83 -4.34
C ARG A 149 -14.00 -39.19 -3.70
N LEU A 150 -12.73 -39.60 -3.57
CA LEU A 150 -12.36 -40.86 -2.91
C LEU A 150 -12.79 -40.88 -1.43
N LEU A 151 -12.55 -39.79 -0.69
CA LEU A 151 -13.05 -39.64 0.69
C LEU A 151 -14.58 -39.68 0.76
N GLN A 152 -15.28 -39.04 -0.19
CA GLN A 152 -16.73 -39.05 -0.24
C GLN A 152 -17.28 -40.46 -0.56
N GLN A 153 -16.66 -41.18 -1.50
CA GLN A 153 -17.00 -42.58 -1.80
C GLN A 153 -16.73 -43.52 -0.62
N ARG A 154 -15.59 -43.38 0.08
CA ARG A 154 -15.28 -44.13 1.31
C ARG A 154 -16.34 -43.89 2.40
N ASN A 155 -16.80 -42.65 2.56
CA ASN A 155 -17.85 -42.33 3.53
C ASN A 155 -19.26 -42.77 3.07
N THR A 156 -19.50 -42.97 1.77
CA THR A 156 -20.76 -43.53 1.23
C THR A 156 -20.80 -45.06 1.28
N PHE A 157 -19.65 -45.74 1.23
CA PHE A 157 -19.55 -47.20 1.19
C PHE A 157 -18.61 -47.72 2.29
N PRO A 158 -19.11 -47.92 3.54
CA PRO A 158 -18.28 -48.28 4.70
C PRO A 158 -17.47 -49.59 4.54
N TRP A 159 -17.96 -50.52 3.71
CA TRP A 159 -17.29 -51.79 3.41
C TRP A 159 -15.97 -51.64 2.64
N LEU A 160 -15.66 -50.46 2.07
CA LEU A 160 -14.36 -50.23 1.42
C LEU A 160 -13.19 -50.30 2.41
N ASN A 161 -13.44 -50.17 3.72
CA ASN A 161 -12.40 -50.22 4.76
C ASN A 161 -11.87 -51.64 5.03
N THR A 162 -12.58 -52.70 4.64
CA THR A 162 -12.21 -54.11 4.93
C THR A 162 -11.46 -54.79 3.77
N ILE A 163 -11.03 -54.02 2.77
CA ILE A 163 -10.37 -54.51 1.54
C ILE A 163 -8.93 -53.96 1.42
N SER A 164 -8.50 -53.12 2.37
CA SER A 164 -7.20 -52.42 2.36
C SER A 164 -6.35 -52.75 3.59
N THR A 165 -6.44 -53.99 4.07
CA THR A 165 -5.68 -54.59 5.18
C THR A 165 -5.24 -55.97 4.77
#